data_AF-A0A5R2MTN9-F1
#
_entry.id   AF-A0A5R2MTN9-F1
#
_cell.length_a   1.000
_cell.length_b   1.000
_cell.length_c   1.000
_cell.angle_alpha   90.00
_cell.angle_beta   90.00
_cell.angle_gamma   90.00
#
_symmetry.space_group_name_H-M   'P 1'
#
loop_
_entity.id
_entity.type
_entity.pdbx_description
1 polymer ?
#
loop_
_entity_poly.entity_id
_entity_poly.type
_entity_poly.pdbx_seq_one_letter_code
_entity_poly.pdbx_strand_id
1 'polypeptide(L)'
;AAVPSFVTPTFAADGPASVADLAERVLGAVVNISTSQTVKGTEGPGAVPMPQLPEGSPFQDFFDDFFKNRGGEKDGGSQKVQSLGSGFVIDAEQGIDVT
;
A
#
# COMPACT_ATOMS: atom_id res chain seq x y z
N ALA A 1 45.72 -56.44 10.40
CA ALA A 1 46.15 -55.24 9.66
C ALA A 1 45.11 -54.16 9.87
N ALA A 2 45.52 -52.98 10.35
CA ALA A 2 44.61 -51.85 10.61
C ALA A 2 44.52 -50.98 9.36
N VAL A 3 43.30 -50.66 8.91
CA VAL A 3 43.04 -49.75 7.79
C VAL A 3 43.10 -48.30 8.29
N PRO A 4 43.81 -47.39 7.61
CA PRO A 4 43.82 -45.99 8.00
C PRO A 4 42.48 -45.34 7.58
N SER A 5 41.83 -44.68 8.53
CA SER A 5 40.69 -43.80 8.25
C SER A 5 41.20 -42.42 7.87
N PHE A 6 40.89 -41.98 6.65
CA PHE A 6 41.16 -40.61 6.22
C PHE A 6 39.94 -39.73 6.56
N VAL A 7 40.18 -38.64 7.30
CA VAL A 7 39.17 -37.59 7.51
C VAL A 7 39.25 -36.64 6.33
N THR A 8 38.20 -36.60 5.52
CA THR A 8 38.04 -35.56 4.49
C THR A 8 37.58 -34.27 5.15
N PRO A 9 38.34 -33.16 5.06
CA PRO A 9 37.86 -31.87 5.52
C PRO A 9 36.63 -31.48 4.69
N THR A 10 35.53 -31.14 5.37
CA THR A 10 34.38 -30.53 4.71
C THR A 10 34.71 -29.06 4.47
N PHE A 11 34.81 -28.65 3.22
CA PHE A 11 34.85 -27.23 2.88
C PHE A 11 33.42 -26.71 2.96
N ALA A 12 33.19 -25.72 3.81
CA ALA A 12 31.93 -25.00 3.79
C ALA A 12 31.77 -24.39 2.39
N ALA A 13 30.67 -24.71 1.71
CA ALA A 13 30.36 -24.07 0.45
C ALA A 13 30.16 -22.58 0.72
N ASP A 14 30.94 -21.73 0.05
CA ASP A 14 30.68 -20.29 0.06
C ASP A 14 29.23 -20.07 -0.36
N GLY A 15 28.52 -19.26 0.44
CA GLY A 15 27.11 -18.96 0.22
C GLY A 15 26.86 -18.33 -1.15
N PRO A 16 25.59 -18.01 -1.47
CA PRO A 16 25.28 -17.32 -2.71
C PRO A 16 26.13 -16.04 -2.85
N ALA A 17 26.51 -15.73 -4.09
CA ALA A 17 27.28 -14.53 -4.37
C ALA A 17 26.57 -13.28 -3.81
N SER A 18 27.36 -12.34 -3.30
CA SER A 18 26.85 -11.12 -2.68
C SER A 18 26.10 -10.24 -3.67
N VAL A 19 25.04 -9.59 -3.19
CA VAL A 19 24.30 -8.54 -3.94
C VAL A 19 24.77 -7.13 -3.58
N ALA A 20 25.79 -6.99 -2.73
CA ALA A 20 26.26 -5.69 -2.24
C ALA A 20 26.66 -4.76 -3.38
N ASP A 21 27.43 -5.24 -4.36
CA ASP A 21 27.87 -4.43 -5.50
C ASP A 21 26.70 -3.92 -6.35
N LEU A 22 25.61 -4.71 -6.44
CA LEU A 22 24.40 -4.28 -7.14
C LEU A 22 23.66 -3.24 -6.30
N ALA A 23 23.50 -3.48 -5.00
CA ALA A 23 22.84 -2.57 -4.07
C ALA A 23 23.54 -1.21 -4.04
N GLU A 24 24.87 -1.17 -3.95
CA GLU A 24 25.66 0.07 -3.96
C GLU A 24 25.41 0.91 -5.21
N ARG A 25 25.23 0.28 -6.38
CA ARG A 25 24.96 0.98 -7.64
C ARG A 25 23.56 1.57 -7.71
N VAL A 26 22.55 0.92 -7.13
CA VAL A 26 21.14 1.34 -7.23
C VAL A 26 20.67 2.15 -6.04
N LEU A 27 21.41 2.17 -4.93
CA LEU A 27 21.02 2.83 -3.69
C LEU A 27 20.67 4.31 -3.89
N GLY A 28 21.43 5.01 -4.72
CA GLY A 28 21.22 6.44 -5.01
C GLY A 28 19.96 6.75 -5.81
N ALA A 29 19.37 5.77 -6.50
CA ALA A 29 18.13 5.94 -7.24
C ALA A 29 16.88 5.73 -6.37
N VAL A 30 17.03 5.19 -5.16
CA VAL A 30 15.90 4.88 -4.27
C VAL A 30 15.51 6.12 -3.49
N VAL A 31 14.22 6.45 -3.53
CA VAL A 31 13.66 7.61 -2.84
C VAL A 31 12.48 7.21 -1.96
N ASN A 32 12.25 7.99 -0.90
CA ASN A 32 11.03 7.90 -0.09
C ASN A 32 9.97 8.82 -0.71
N ILE A 33 8.78 8.26 -0.96
CA ILE A 33 7.66 8.94 -1.62
C ILE A 33 6.56 9.16 -0.60
N SER A 34 6.11 10.41 -0.50
CA SER A 34 4.92 10.80 0.27
C SER A 34 3.93 11.47 -0.67
N THR A 35 2.76 10.86 -0.84
CA THR A 35 1.69 11.42 -1.68
C THR A 35 0.54 11.90 -0.81
N SER A 36 -0.07 13.00 -1.23
CA SER A 36 -1.33 13.47 -0.67
C SER A 36 -2.27 13.82 -1.81
N GLN A 37 -3.42 13.17 -1.83
CA GLN A 37 -4.44 13.38 -2.84
C GLN A 37 -5.71 13.91 -2.16
N THR A 38 -6.25 15.00 -2.68
CA THR A 38 -7.53 15.54 -2.25
C THR A 38 -8.59 15.02 -3.19
N VAL A 39 -9.28 13.95 -2.80
CA VAL A 39 -10.35 13.34 -3.58
C VAL A 39 -11.60 14.17 -3.34
N LYS A 40 -12.04 14.95 -4.33
CA LYS A 40 -13.35 15.63 -4.23
C LYS A 40 -14.41 14.56 -4.02
N GLY A 41 -15.24 14.74 -3.01
CA GLY A 41 -16.46 13.97 -2.79
C GLY A 41 -17.42 14.22 -3.95
N THR A 42 -17.11 13.63 -5.10
CA THR A 42 -18.14 13.33 -6.08
C THR A 42 -19.07 12.36 -5.37
N GLU A 43 -20.36 12.38 -5.70
CA GLU A 43 -21.32 11.31 -5.39
C GLU A 43 -20.75 9.96 -5.86
N GLY A 44 -19.80 9.43 -5.09
CA GLY A 44 -18.96 8.32 -5.48
C GLY A 44 -19.68 7.01 -5.21
N PRO A 45 -19.14 5.87 -5.66
CA PRO A 45 -19.77 4.54 -5.57
C PRO A 45 -20.10 4.05 -4.14
N GLY A 46 -19.82 4.84 -3.10
CA GLY A 46 -20.20 4.63 -1.70
C GLY A 46 -21.34 5.53 -1.20
N ALA A 47 -21.92 6.39 -2.04
CA ALA A 47 -23.24 6.96 -1.81
C ALA A 47 -24.25 5.82 -1.97
N VAL A 48 -24.37 5.01 -0.91
CA VAL A 48 -25.35 3.94 -0.86
C VAL A 48 -26.70 4.61 -1.10
N PRO A 49 -27.39 4.33 -2.22
CA PRO A 49 -28.73 4.87 -2.42
C PRO A 49 -29.55 4.40 -1.23
N MET A 50 -30.33 5.30 -0.61
CA MET A 50 -31.21 4.90 0.48
C MET A 50 -32.06 3.72 -0.01
N PRO A 51 -31.95 2.53 0.63
CA PRO A 51 -32.77 1.40 0.24
C PRO A 51 -34.24 1.77 0.50
N GLN A 52 -35.10 1.61 -0.50
CA GLN A 52 -36.54 1.75 -0.31
C GLN A 52 -37.02 0.58 0.54
N LEU A 53 -37.22 0.82 1.83
CA LEU A 53 -37.77 -0.17 2.76
C LEU A 53 -39.30 -0.15 2.69
N PRO A 54 -39.97 -1.30 2.83
CA PRO A 54 -41.41 -1.36 3.04
C PRO A 54 -41.81 -0.59 4.31
N GLU A 55 -42.90 0.17 4.26
CA GLU A 55 -43.42 0.91 5.41
C GLU A 55 -43.65 -0.03 6.61
N GLY A 56 -43.07 0.31 7.77
CA GLY A 56 -43.16 -0.51 8.99
C GLY A 56 -42.04 -1.55 9.19
N SER A 57 -40.97 -1.51 8.40
CA SER A 57 -39.78 -2.35 8.62
C SER A 57 -39.16 -2.11 10.01
N PRO A 58 -38.78 -3.16 10.77
CA PRO A 58 -38.08 -3.02 12.04
C PRO A 58 -36.70 -2.35 11.91
N PHE A 59 -36.21 -2.17 10.68
CA PHE A 59 -34.94 -1.50 10.38
C PHE A 59 -35.12 -0.04 9.92
N GLN A 60 -36.35 0.45 9.73
CA GLN A 60 -36.62 1.81 9.21
C GLN A 60 -35.89 2.88 10.04
N ASP A 61 -36.07 2.87 11.37
CA ASP A 61 -35.44 3.84 12.27
C ASP A 61 -33.90 3.73 12.27
N PHE A 62 -33.37 2.51 12.18
CA PHE A 62 -31.92 2.27 12.12
C PHE A 62 -31.29 2.88 10.87
N PHE A 63 -31.92 2.68 9.70
CA PHE A 63 -31.43 3.25 8.45
C PHE A 63 -31.64 4.77 8.40
N ASP A 64 -32.78 5.26 8.85
CA ASP A 64 -33.05 6.69 8.91
C ASP A 64 -31.99 7.40 9.77
N ASP A 65 -31.67 6.87 10.95
CA ASP A 65 -30.63 7.43 11.82
C ASP A 65 -29.23 7.30 11.20
N PHE A 66 -28.90 6.17 10.59
CA PHE A 66 -27.63 5.96 9.89
C PHE A 66 -27.40 6.96 8.75
N PHE A 67 -28.42 7.22 7.93
CA PHE A 67 -28.34 8.17 6.82
C PHE A 67 -28.53 9.63 7.27
N LYS A 68 -29.32 9.92 8.32
CA LYS A 68 -29.41 11.27 8.92
C LYS A 68 -28.07 11.70 9.51
N ASN A 69 -27.37 10.81 10.21
CA ASN A 69 -26.04 11.12 10.77
C ASN A 69 -24.94 11.21 9.71
N ARG A 70 -25.16 10.61 8.53
CA ARG A 70 -24.23 10.66 7.39
C ARG A 70 -24.53 11.78 6.40
N GLY A 71 -25.79 12.24 6.35
CA GLY A 71 -26.26 13.36 5.54
C GLY A 71 -26.33 14.70 6.30
N GLY A 72 -25.92 14.71 7.57
CA GLY A 72 -25.95 15.89 8.45
C GLY A 72 -24.68 16.73 8.44
N GLU A 73 -23.55 16.22 7.94
CA GLU A 73 -22.38 17.04 7.70
C GLU A 73 -22.48 17.60 6.27
N LYS A 74 -22.58 18.92 6.20
CA LYS A 74 -22.67 19.75 5.00
C LYS A 74 -21.38 19.74 4.16
N ASP A 75 -20.70 18.62 4.08
CA ASP A 75 -19.52 18.46 3.29
C ASP A 75 -19.62 17.12 2.57
N GLY A 76 -20.07 17.19 1.30
CA GLY A 76 -19.42 16.47 0.20
C GLY A 76 -17.96 16.92 0.07
N GLY A 77 -17.28 16.97 1.21
CA GLY A 77 -15.99 17.57 1.44
C GLY A 77 -14.97 16.67 0.81
N SER A 78 -14.00 17.29 0.16
CA SER A 78 -12.91 16.54 -0.41
C SER A 78 -12.19 15.73 0.68
N GLN A 79 -12.14 14.42 0.54
CA GLN A 79 -11.39 13.54 1.43
C GLN A 79 -9.90 13.65 1.10
N LYS A 80 -9.10 14.04 2.09
CA LYS A 80 -7.63 14.02 1.95
C LYS A 80 -7.12 12.61 2.24
N VAL A 81 -6.57 11.97 1.21
CA VAL A 81 -5.88 10.67 1.30
C VAL A 81 -4.38 10.92 1.31
N GLN A 82 -3.66 10.20 2.17
CA GLN A 82 -2.20 10.26 2.25
C GLN A 82 -1.63 8.85 2.14
N SER A 83 -0.48 8.70 1.47
CA SER A 83 0.20 7.41 1.33
C SER A 83 1.72 7.61 1.34
N LEU A 84 2.42 6.64 1.92
CA LEU A 84 3.88 6.60 1.99
C LEU A 84 4.37 5.36 1.24
N GLY A 85 5.51 5.48 0.56
CA GLY A 85 6.10 4.39 -0.22
C GLY A 85 7.57 4.66 -0.56
N SER A 86 8.17 3.74 -1.30
CA SER A 86 9.51 3.87 -1.85
C SER A 86 9.44 3.70 -3.37
N GLY A 87 10.22 4.47 -4.12
CA GLY A 87 10.30 4.34 -5.57
C GLY A 87 11.71 4.51 -6.08
N PHE A 88 11.86 4.42 -7.41
CA PHE A 88 13.12 4.59 -8.10
C PHE A 88 13.03 5.76 -9.09
N VAL A 89 14.04 6.62 -9.09
CA VAL A 89 14.22 7.64 -10.13
C VAL A 89 14.80 6.98 -11.38
N ILE A 90 14.09 7.05 -12.51
CA ILE A 90 14.54 6.47 -13.79
C ILE A 90 15.08 7.52 -14.76
N ASP A 91 14.62 8.76 -14.63
CA ASP A 91 15.13 9.92 -15.38
C ASP A 91 15.11 11.15 -14.47
N ALA A 92 16.29 11.56 -14.02
CA ALA A 92 16.45 12.69 -13.11
C ALA A 92 16.30 14.05 -13.82
N GLU A 93 16.50 14.12 -15.14
CA GLU A 93 16.37 15.36 -15.90
C GLU A 93 14.90 15.67 -16.18
N GLN A 94 14.11 14.64 -16.48
CA GLN A 94 12.66 14.74 -16.68
C GLN A 94 11.85 14.64 -15.38
N GLY A 95 12.47 14.15 -14.29
CA GLY A 95 11.82 13.96 -13.00
C GLY A 95 10.81 12.81 -12.99
N ILE A 96 11.16 11.68 -13.62
CA ILE A 96 10.29 10.51 -13.72
C ILE A 96 10.67 9.48 -12.65
N ASP A 97 9.67 9.15 -11.81
CA ASP A 97 9.77 8.15 -10.74
C ASP A 97 8.84 6.96 -11.01
N VAL A 98 9.26 5.75 -10.62
CA VAL A 98 8.45 4.52 -10.68
C VAL A 98 8.19 4.01 -9.26
N THR A 99 6.92 3.76 -8.95
CA THR A 99 6.44 3.21 -7.66
C THR A 99 5.27 2.26 -7.87
#